data_AF-A0A819UDI4-F1
#
_entry.id   AF-A0A819UDI4-F1
#
_cell.length_a   1.000
_cell.length_b   1.000
_cell.length_c   1.000
_cell.angle_alpha   90.00
_cell.angle_beta   90.00
_cell.angle_gamma   90.00
#
_symmetry.space_group_name_H-M   'P 1'
#
loop_
_entity.id
_entity.type
_entity.pdbx_description
1 polymer ?
#
loop_
_entity_poly.entity_id
_entity_poly.type
_entity_poly.pdbx_seq_one_letter_code
_entity_poly.pdbx_strand_id
1 'polypeptide(L)'
;MANQTVASFLTLPVELVYRILDHESNFTIICSMRNICQRFNKIIDSYDRYQTLNTLDLNANLIGDRGTKLLAQALQHDTTITTISLVQNGIGDVGGQYLGDALRHNTTLRTLNLRGNQLGPVGIKHLTDALQHNTTLSILNIRANDLGHVGIQHLANAILHNMALQTLSLEFNQIGDVGAQYLAKGLRHNMSLTALNLDNNKIEDIGAQHLTATLRYNTTLITLYLDSNQIGDVGARHFANALRHNTTLTTLSLGGNDIGDVGAVHLADALQHNATLTILNFASNGIRAVIAAQHFADALRHNIVIVTPSSTIPYLYF
;
A
#
# COMPACT_ATOMS: atom_id res chain seq x y z
N MET A 1 15.35 -15.33 -19.27
CA MET A 1 14.36 -14.46 -18.61
C MET A 1 14.71 -14.42 -17.15
N ALA A 2 14.85 -13.23 -16.58
CA ALA A 2 15.59 -12.97 -15.35
C ALA A 2 14.98 -13.70 -14.13
N ASN A 3 15.79 -14.53 -13.48
CA ASN A 3 15.47 -15.11 -12.17
C ASN A 3 15.54 -13.98 -11.13
N GLN A 4 14.41 -13.63 -10.53
CA GLN A 4 14.38 -12.87 -9.28
C GLN A 4 14.80 -13.82 -8.15
N THR A 5 16.01 -13.66 -7.64
CA THR A 5 16.51 -14.45 -6.51
C THR A 5 16.07 -13.79 -5.21
N VAL A 6 15.04 -14.36 -4.57
CA VAL A 6 14.54 -13.95 -3.25
C VAL A 6 15.39 -14.65 -2.20
N ALA A 7 16.20 -13.89 -1.46
CA ALA A 7 16.92 -14.43 -0.30
C ALA A 7 16.05 -14.27 0.95
N SER A 8 15.43 -15.36 1.41
CA SER A 8 14.65 -15.40 2.65
C SER A 8 15.58 -15.68 3.84
N PHE A 9 15.79 -14.71 4.72
CA PHE A 9 16.68 -14.87 5.87
C PHE A 9 15.90 -15.09 7.16
N LEU A 10 15.91 -16.34 7.65
CA LEU A 10 15.46 -16.66 9.00
C LEU A 10 16.52 -16.21 10.00
N THR A 11 16.22 -15.13 10.72
CA THR A 11 16.94 -14.57 11.88
C THR A 11 18.40 -14.18 11.60
N LEU A 12 18.60 -12.92 11.18
CA LEU A 12 19.93 -12.29 11.11
C LEU A 12 20.16 -11.35 12.30
N PRO A 13 21.28 -11.47 13.05
CA PRO A 13 21.66 -10.47 14.04
C PRO A 13 21.94 -9.12 13.37
N VAL A 14 21.58 -8.02 14.06
CA VAL A 14 21.74 -6.62 13.62
C VAL A 14 23.15 -6.26 13.12
N GLU A 15 24.17 -6.90 13.68
CA GLU A 15 25.58 -6.69 13.33
C GLU A 15 25.99 -7.33 11.98
N LEU A 16 25.19 -8.28 11.48
CA LEU A 16 25.38 -8.92 10.17
C LEU A 16 24.91 -8.02 9.02
N VAL A 17 23.82 -7.24 9.22
CA VAL A 17 23.32 -6.29 8.21
C VAL A 17 24.34 -5.19 7.92
N TYR A 18 25.07 -4.73 8.96
CA TYR A 18 26.14 -3.75 8.81
C TYR A 18 27.27 -4.24 7.88
N ARG A 19 27.63 -5.52 7.96
CA ARG A 19 28.68 -6.15 7.14
C ARG A 19 28.22 -6.53 5.72
N ILE A 20 26.91 -6.61 5.48
CA ILE A 20 26.33 -6.96 4.17
C ILE A 20 26.42 -5.79 3.19
N LEU A 21 26.43 -4.54 3.66
CA LEU A 21 26.26 -3.35 2.83
C LEU A 21 27.50 -2.45 2.76
N ASP A 22 28.50 -2.68 3.61
CA ASP A 22 29.77 -1.95 3.59
C ASP A 22 30.77 -2.73 2.72
N HIS A 23 30.93 -2.31 1.45
CA HIS A 23 31.87 -2.91 0.50
C HIS A 23 33.36 -2.58 0.80
N GLU A 24 33.66 -2.11 2.00
CA GLU A 24 35.00 -1.73 2.42
C GLU A 24 35.80 -2.95 2.89
N SER A 25 36.90 -3.18 2.18
CA SER A 25 37.85 -4.25 2.42
C SER A 25 38.53 -4.07 3.79
N ASN A 26 38.71 -5.19 4.52
CA ASN A 26 39.41 -5.35 5.80
C ASN A 26 38.69 -4.88 7.08
N PHE A 27 37.89 -5.74 7.74
CA PHE A 27 37.86 -5.80 9.21
C PHE A 27 37.40 -7.16 9.81
N THR A 28 38.21 -7.68 10.73
CA THR A 28 37.96 -8.84 11.60
C THR A 28 36.96 -8.49 12.71
N ILE A 29 35.90 -9.28 12.94
CA ILE A 29 35.09 -9.26 14.18
C ILE A 29 34.82 -10.71 14.62
N ILE A 30 35.06 -10.96 15.92
CA ILE A 30 34.85 -12.16 16.74
C ILE A 30 33.53 -11.87 17.52
N CYS A 31 32.44 -12.64 17.59
CA CYS A 31 32.28 -14.01 18.11
C CYS A 31 30.81 -14.51 18.04
N SER A 32 30.66 -15.86 18.01
CA SER A 32 29.60 -16.76 18.56
C SER A 32 28.11 -16.64 18.11
N MET A 33 27.38 -17.71 17.77
CA MET A 33 27.58 -19.14 18.04
C MET A 33 27.45 -20.04 16.79
N ARG A 34 28.61 -20.35 16.22
CA ARG A 34 29.07 -21.60 15.58
C ARG A 34 28.33 -22.27 14.41
N ASN A 35 27.05 -22.02 14.10
CA ASN A 35 26.41 -22.61 12.90
C ASN A 35 26.06 -21.62 11.78
N ILE A 36 26.09 -20.31 12.07
CA ILE A 36 25.60 -19.28 11.14
C ILE A 36 26.75 -18.77 10.22
N CYS A 37 27.97 -18.62 10.75
CA CYS A 37 29.12 -18.17 9.95
C CYS A 37 29.64 -19.21 8.94
N GLN A 38 29.55 -20.52 9.25
CA GLN A 38 29.97 -21.57 8.29
C GLN A 38 29.00 -21.72 7.11
N ARG A 39 27.73 -21.32 7.27
CA ARG A 39 26.72 -21.33 6.20
C ARG A 39 26.82 -20.11 5.28
N PHE A 40 27.23 -18.95 5.80
CA PHE A 40 27.35 -17.71 5.03
C PHE A 40 28.63 -17.59 4.18
N ASN A 41 29.79 -18.12 4.63
CA ASN A 41 30.98 -18.16 3.77
C ASN A 41 30.78 -19.03 2.51
N LYS A 42 29.91 -20.04 2.56
CA LYS A 42 29.50 -20.78 1.35
C LYS A 42 28.56 -20.00 0.42
N ILE A 43 27.87 -18.94 0.89
CA ILE A 43 26.90 -18.16 0.12
C ILE A 43 27.60 -17.03 -0.63
N ILE A 44 28.49 -16.28 0.02
CA ILE A 44 29.29 -15.22 -0.64
C ILE A 44 30.25 -15.83 -1.67
N ASP A 45 30.97 -16.90 -1.34
CA ASP A 45 31.86 -17.61 -2.28
C ASP A 45 31.10 -18.26 -3.47
N SER A 46 29.78 -18.47 -3.35
CA SER A 46 28.94 -18.97 -4.45
C SER A 46 28.32 -17.86 -5.32
N TYR A 47 28.23 -16.63 -4.81
CA TYR A 47 27.62 -15.48 -5.49
C TYR A 47 28.63 -14.59 -6.22
N ASP A 48 29.91 -14.73 -5.89
CA ASP A 48 31.04 -13.94 -6.38
C ASP A 48 31.37 -14.12 -7.88
N ARG A 49 30.39 -14.57 -8.69
CA ARG A 49 30.60 -14.64 -10.13
C ARG A 49 29.56 -13.97 -11.03
N TYR A 50 28.26 -13.81 -10.72
CA TYR A 50 27.32 -13.31 -11.77
C TYR A 50 26.00 -12.58 -11.39
N GLN A 51 25.69 -12.13 -10.15
CA GLN A 51 24.38 -11.46 -9.90
C GLN A 51 24.41 -10.34 -8.86
N THR A 52 23.86 -9.16 -9.21
CA THR A 52 23.61 -8.03 -8.30
C THR A 52 22.36 -8.27 -7.45
N LEU A 53 22.43 -8.01 -6.14
CA LEU A 53 21.30 -8.18 -5.23
C LEU A 53 20.35 -6.97 -5.31
N ASN A 54 19.20 -7.12 -5.98
CA ASN A 54 18.26 -6.01 -6.17
C ASN A 54 17.10 -6.01 -5.15
N THR A 55 16.93 -7.11 -4.40
CA THR A 55 15.83 -7.32 -3.47
C THR A 55 16.36 -7.85 -2.14
N LEU A 56 15.96 -7.20 -1.04
CA LEU A 56 16.34 -7.56 0.32
C LEU A 56 15.09 -7.83 1.17
N ASP A 57 14.87 -9.09 1.54
CA ASP A 57 13.79 -9.52 2.42
C ASP A 57 14.34 -9.78 3.84
N LEU A 58 13.88 -8.96 4.79
CA LEU A 58 14.26 -9.01 6.19
C LEU A 58 13.04 -9.16 7.11
N ASN A 59 11.95 -9.75 6.62
CA ASN A 59 10.71 -9.89 7.37
C ASN A 59 10.90 -10.68 8.69
N ALA A 60 10.19 -10.28 9.74
CA ALA A 60 10.12 -10.97 11.04
C ALA A 60 11.49 -11.24 11.70
N ASN A 61 12.41 -10.28 11.65
CA ASN A 61 13.76 -10.40 12.20
C ASN A 61 14.00 -9.58 13.48
N LEU A 62 12.97 -8.95 14.06
CA LEU A 62 13.09 -8.11 15.27
C LEU A 62 14.18 -7.04 15.16
N ILE A 63 14.33 -6.45 13.96
CA ILE A 63 15.37 -5.45 13.67
C ILE A 63 15.26 -4.24 14.62
N GLY A 64 14.03 -3.79 14.91
CA GLY A 64 13.74 -2.63 15.74
C GLY A 64 14.37 -1.33 15.22
N ASP A 65 14.25 -0.24 15.98
CA ASP A 65 14.79 1.06 15.57
C ASP A 65 16.32 1.06 15.45
N ARG A 66 17.01 0.30 16.30
CA ARG A 66 18.48 0.21 16.30
C ARG A 66 19.01 -0.48 15.05
N GLY A 67 18.42 -1.61 14.66
CA GLY A 67 18.82 -2.27 13.42
C GLY A 67 18.40 -1.47 12.20
N THR A 68 17.28 -0.77 12.28
CA THR A 68 16.80 0.13 11.21
C THR A 68 17.77 1.28 10.98
N LYS A 69 18.39 1.82 12.03
CA LYS A 69 19.47 2.82 11.91
C LYS A 69 20.60 2.33 11.02
N LEU A 70 21.11 1.12 11.27
CA LEU A 70 22.25 0.57 10.52
C LEU A 70 21.87 0.30 9.07
N LEU A 71 20.67 -0.25 8.85
CA LEU A 71 20.13 -0.44 7.49
C LEU A 71 19.98 0.89 6.75
N ALA A 72 19.45 1.91 7.42
CA ALA A 72 19.27 3.25 6.85
C ALA A 72 20.60 3.90 6.46
N GLN A 73 21.63 3.77 7.30
CA GLN A 73 22.97 4.29 6.99
C GLN A 73 23.55 3.63 5.74
N ALA A 74 23.42 2.31 5.63
CA ALA A 74 23.86 1.58 4.46
C ALA A 74 23.07 1.95 3.19
N LEU A 75 21.75 2.15 3.30
CA LEU A 75 20.89 2.56 2.20
C LEU A 75 21.23 3.93 1.60
N GLN A 76 21.92 4.80 2.33
CA GLN A 76 22.36 6.10 1.80
C GLN A 76 23.44 5.96 0.73
N HIS A 77 24.20 4.87 0.76
CA HIS A 77 25.31 4.62 -0.17
C HIS A 77 25.02 3.47 -1.15
N ASP A 78 24.06 2.61 -0.83
CA ASP A 78 23.68 1.53 -1.72
C ASP A 78 22.97 2.06 -2.99
N THR A 79 23.44 1.55 -4.14
CA THR A 79 22.94 1.90 -5.46
C THR A 79 22.34 0.70 -6.21
N THR A 80 22.19 -0.44 -5.54
CA THR A 80 21.81 -1.71 -6.18
C THR A 80 20.44 -2.19 -5.77
N ILE A 81 20.05 -1.98 -4.50
CA ILE A 81 18.80 -2.43 -3.94
C ILE A 81 17.67 -1.55 -4.43
N THR A 82 16.66 -2.21 -5.00
CA THR A 82 15.44 -1.57 -5.52
C THR A 82 14.20 -1.95 -4.70
N THR A 83 14.27 -3.05 -3.93
CA THR A 83 13.15 -3.56 -3.14
C THR A 83 13.61 -3.98 -1.75
N ILE A 84 12.95 -3.44 -0.73
CA ILE A 84 13.17 -3.83 0.67
C ILE A 84 11.85 -4.24 1.31
N SER A 85 11.88 -5.38 2.01
CA SER A 85 10.78 -5.84 2.86
C SER A 85 11.24 -5.96 4.30
N LEU A 86 10.55 -5.23 5.19
CA LEU A 86 10.80 -5.11 6.63
C LEU A 86 9.53 -5.43 7.43
N VAL A 87 8.70 -6.34 6.94
CA VAL A 87 7.43 -6.72 7.57
C VAL A 87 7.67 -7.23 8.99
N GLN A 88 6.86 -6.78 9.95
CA GLN A 88 6.88 -7.26 11.34
C GLN A 88 8.26 -7.24 12.00
N ASN A 89 8.91 -6.08 12.00
CA ASN A 89 10.25 -5.90 12.59
C ASN A 89 10.28 -5.02 13.85
N GLY A 90 9.13 -4.55 14.33
CA GLY A 90 9.05 -3.68 15.51
C GLY A 90 9.71 -2.31 15.28
N ILE A 91 9.62 -1.79 14.05
CA ILE A 91 10.12 -0.46 13.69
C ILE A 91 9.13 0.58 14.21
N GLY A 92 9.58 1.42 15.14
CA GLY A 92 8.80 2.48 15.77
C GLY A 92 9.06 3.85 15.14
N ASP A 93 8.69 4.91 15.87
CA ASP A 93 8.86 6.30 15.44
C ASP A 93 10.32 6.63 15.05
N VAL A 94 11.28 6.19 15.86
CA VAL A 94 12.71 6.46 15.67
C VAL A 94 13.25 5.69 14.46
N GLY A 95 12.81 4.46 14.24
CA GLY A 95 13.15 3.71 13.04
C GLY A 95 12.56 4.36 11.77
N GLY A 96 11.33 4.89 11.86
CA GLY A 96 10.71 5.70 10.82
C GLY A 96 11.53 6.94 10.47
N GLN A 97 12.10 7.62 11.48
CA GLN A 97 13.03 8.73 11.27
C GLN A 97 14.25 8.29 10.45
N TYR A 98 14.93 7.22 10.85
CA TYR A 98 16.12 6.75 10.14
C TYR A 98 15.82 6.35 8.68
N LEU A 99 14.70 5.67 8.43
CA LEU A 99 14.27 5.36 7.07
C LEU A 99 13.94 6.61 6.26
N GLY A 100 13.29 7.60 6.88
CA GLY A 100 13.03 8.90 6.25
C GLY A 100 14.33 9.58 5.83
N ASP A 101 15.33 9.63 6.71
CA ASP A 101 16.64 10.20 6.40
C ASP A 101 17.35 9.46 5.25
N ALA A 102 17.27 8.12 5.22
CA ALA A 102 17.82 7.33 4.11
C ALA A 102 17.10 7.63 2.77
N LEU A 103 15.77 7.71 2.77
CA LEU A 103 14.97 7.97 1.57
C LEU A 103 15.21 9.36 0.94
N ARG A 104 15.72 10.33 1.70
CA ARG A 104 16.10 11.65 1.16
C ARG A 104 17.27 11.57 0.19
N HIS A 105 18.16 10.59 0.39
CA HIS A 105 19.39 10.43 -0.38
C HIS A 105 19.33 9.24 -1.34
N ASN A 106 18.58 8.20 -0.98
CA ASN A 106 18.47 7.01 -1.79
C ASN A 106 17.68 7.29 -3.08
N THR A 107 18.29 6.98 -4.23
CA THR A 107 17.73 7.20 -5.56
C THR A 107 17.43 5.90 -6.32
N THR A 108 17.55 4.76 -5.65
CA THR A 108 17.48 3.42 -6.26
C THR A 108 16.29 2.61 -5.78
N LEU A 109 15.88 2.79 -4.52
CA LEU A 109 14.74 2.11 -3.93
C LEU A 109 13.44 2.50 -4.66
N ARG A 110 12.74 1.46 -5.13
CA ARG A 110 11.46 1.53 -5.85
C ARG A 110 10.32 0.97 -5.01
N THR A 111 10.59 0.02 -4.13
CA THR A 111 9.59 -0.66 -3.30
C THR A 111 10.06 -0.77 -1.86
N LEU A 112 9.22 -0.29 -0.93
CA LEU A 112 9.44 -0.39 0.50
C LEU A 112 8.21 -0.97 1.19
N ASN A 113 8.38 -2.11 1.85
CA ASN A 113 7.33 -2.76 2.62
C ASN A 113 7.63 -2.74 4.12
N LEU A 114 6.83 -1.98 4.85
CA LEU A 114 6.90 -1.75 6.29
C LEU A 114 5.66 -2.29 7.02
N ARG A 115 4.92 -3.23 6.42
CA ARG A 115 3.69 -3.79 7.02
C ARG A 115 3.92 -4.33 8.44
N GLY A 116 2.99 -4.07 9.35
CA GLY A 116 2.98 -4.68 10.68
C GLY A 116 4.11 -4.20 11.59
N ASN A 117 4.52 -2.93 11.44
CA ASN A 117 5.44 -2.25 12.35
C ASN A 117 4.66 -1.28 13.25
N GLN A 118 5.35 -0.43 14.00
CA GLN A 118 4.73 0.51 14.96
C GLN A 118 5.12 1.95 14.64
N LEU A 119 5.13 2.32 13.34
CA LEU A 119 5.60 3.63 12.90
C LEU A 119 4.85 4.79 13.54
N GLY A 120 3.56 4.63 13.86
CA GLY A 120 2.75 5.70 14.45
C GLY A 120 2.66 6.97 13.60
N PRO A 121 1.98 8.02 14.12
CA PRO A 121 1.89 9.31 13.44
C PRO A 121 3.23 10.06 13.38
N VAL A 122 4.15 9.84 14.34
CA VAL A 122 5.44 10.54 14.38
C VAL A 122 6.44 9.89 13.43
N GLY A 123 6.60 8.56 13.45
CA GLY A 123 7.48 7.87 12.51
C GLY A 123 7.07 8.05 11.06
N ILE A 124 5.76 7.97 10.74
CA ILE A 124 5.31 8.19 9.36
C ILE A 124 5.56 9.62 8.90
N LYS A 125 5.48 10.62 9.79
CA LYS A 125 5.78 12.01 9.45
C LYS A 125 7.17 12.13 8.83
N HIS A 126 8.18 11.51 9.45
CA HIS A 126 9.55 11.54 8.94
C HIS A 126 9.70 10.89 7.57
N LEU A 127 9.04 9.74 7.35
CA LEU A 127 8.98 9.11 6.03
C LEU A 127 8.31 10.04 5.01
N THR A 128 7.18 10.66 5.36
CA THR A 128 6.42 11.53 4.45
C THR A 128 7.15 12.83 4.11
N ASP A 129 7.90 13.40 5.05
CA ASP A 129 8.77 14.56 4.82
C ASP A 129 9.84 14.22 3.75
N ALA A 130 10.34 12.97 3.73
CA ALA A 130 11.28 12.50 2.70
C ALA A 130 10.57 12.20 1.36
N LEU A 131 9.36 11.62 1.41
CA LEU A 131 8.58 11.30 0.22
C LEU A 131 8.22 12.54 -0.60
N GLN A 132 8.08 13.72 0.00
CA GLN A 132 7.81 14.96 -0.75
C GLN A 132 8.84 15.24 -1.86
N HIS A 133 10.08 14.77 -1.68
CA HIS A 133 11.18 15.00 -2.62
C HIS A 133 11.71 13.71 -3.25
N ASN A 134 11.37 12.54 -2.70
CA ASN A 134 11.80 11.28 -3.27
C ASN A 134 11.10 11.02 -4.62
N THR A 135 11.89 10.83 -5.67
CA THR A 135 11.40 10.66 -7.05
C THR A 135 11.42 9.21 -7.52
N THR A 136 11.75 8.26 -6.64
CA THR A 136 12.09 6.90 -7.03
C THR A 136 11.18 5.84 -6.42
N LEU A 137 10.72 6.07 -5.19
CA LEU A 137 9.84 5.13 -4.49
C LEU A 137 8.46 5.12 -5.15
N SER A 138 8.17 4.01 -5.80
CA SER A 138 6.93 3.78 -6.56
C SER A 138 5.87 2.98 -5.79
N ILE A 139 6.31 2.14 -4.85
CA ILE A 139 5.43 1.28 -4.05
C ILE A 139 5.79 1.41 -2.58
N LEU A 140 4.80 1.82 -1.78
CA LEU A 140 4.92 1.91 -0.33
C LEU A 140 3.81 1.08 0.33
N ASN A 141 4.21 0.09 1.13
CA ASN A 141 3.29 -0.65 1.97
C ASN A 141 3.53 -0.32 3.44
N ILE A 142 2.56 0.35 4.06
CA ILE A 142 2.58 0.77 5.47
C ILE A 142 1.30 0.29 6.18
N ARG A 143 0.74 -0.83 5.72
CA ARG A 143 -0.38 -1.52 6.38
C ARG A 143 -0.07 -1.84 7.85
N ALA A 144 -1.06 -1.70 8.73
CA ALA A 144 -0.96 -2.06 10.15
C ALA A 144 0.25 -1.41 10.84
N ASN A 145 0.23 -0.07 10.91
CA ASN A 145 1.28 0.75 11.54
C ASN A 145 0.72 1.80 12.52
N ASP A 146 -0.56 1.70 12.88
CA ASP A 146 -1.22 2.57 13.87
C ASP A 146 -1.06 4.08 13.58
N LEU A 147 -1.19 4.47 12.31
CA LEU A 147 -0.95 5.85 11.86
C LEU A 147 -1.99 6.85 12.39
N GLY A 148 -3.26 6.41 12.46
CA GLY A 148 -4.40 7.27 12.77
C GLY A 148 -4.59 8.42 11.76
N HIS A 149 -5.61 9.25 11.96
CA HIS A 149 -5.87 10.38 11.06
C HIS A 149 -4.74 11.42 11.02
N VAL A 150 -3.94 11.56 12.10
CA VAL A 150 -2.80 12.50 12.17
C VAL A 150 -1.67 12.06 11.26
N GLY A 151 -1.29 10.77 11.29
CA GLY A 151 -0.28 10.24 10.37
C GLY A 151 -0.73 10.37 8.91
N ILE A 152 -2.02 10.16 8.66
CA ILE A 152 -2.62 10.31 7.33
C ILE A 152 -2.64 11.76 6.85
N GLN A 153 -2.78 12.74 7.75
CA GLN A 153 -2.64 14.14 7.38
C GLN A 153 -1.25 14.45 6.80
N HIS A 154 -0.18 13.93 7.43
CA HIS A 154 1.18 14.07 6.93
C HIS A 154 1.35 13.38 5.57
N LEU A 155 0.83 12.16 5.44
CA LEU A 155 0.89 11.40 4.21
C LEU A 155 0.13 12.08 3.06
N ALA A 156 -1.06 12.62 3.31
CA ALA A 156 -1.83 13.36 2.32
C ALA A 156 -1.06 14.60 1.81
N ASN A 157 -0.36 15.31 2.70
CA ASN A 157 0.49 16.44 2.33
C ASN A 157 1.72 16.02 1.52
N ALA A 158 2.24 14.80 1.73
CA ALA A 158 3.30 14.26 0.89
C ALA A 158 2.80 13.83 -0.50
N ILE A 159 1.66 13.12 -0.57
CA ILE A 159 1.03 12.70 -1.82
C ILE A 159 0.70 13.89 -2.72
N LEU A 160 0.34 15.05 -2.15
CA LEU A 160 0.07 16.26 -2.92
C LEU A 160 1.28 16.69 -3.79
N HIS A 161 2.51 16.45 -3.32
CA HIS A 161 3.74 16.91 -3.98
C HIS A 161 4.52 15.77 -4.64
N ASN A 162 4.37 14.54 -4.16
CA ASN A 162 5.07 13.39 -4.69
C ASN A 162 4.47 12.96 -6.03
N MET A 163 5.32 12.84 -7.05
CA MET A 163 4.96 12.43 -8.42
C MET A 163 5.52 11.06 -8.81
N ALA A 164 6.09 10.32 -7.87
CA ALA A 164 6.74 9.02 -8.11
C ALA A 164 5.95 7.83 -7.57
N LEU A 165 5.24 8.02 -6.46
CA LEU A 165 4.48 6.98 -5.78
C LEU A 165 3.25 6.62 -6.60
N GLN A 166 3.18 5.34 -6.98
CA GLN A 166 2.13 4.76 -7.82
C GLN A 166 1.18 3.86 -7.04
N THR A 167 1.72 3.12 -6.06
CA THR A 167 0.95 2.18 -5.23
C THR A 167 1.14 2.47 -3.75
N LEU A 168 0.04 2.60 -3.03
CA LEU A 168 0.03 2.86 -1.59
C LEU A 168 -0.94 1.92 -0.87
N SER A 169 -0.41 1.17 0.09
CA SER A 169 -1.15 0.23 0.93
C SER A 169 -1.23 0.76 2.37
N LEU A 170 -2.46 1.04 2.82
CA LEU A 170 -2.79 1.71 4.07
C LEU A 170 -3.75 0.91 4.95
N GLU A 171 -3.96 -0.37 4.69
CA GLU A 171 -4.93 -1.18 5.43
C GLU A 171 -4.65 -1.18 6.94
N PHE A 172 -5.69 -1.27 7.77
CA PHE A 172 -5.57 -1.38 9.23
C PHE A 172 -4.76 -0.26 9.90
N ASN A 173 -5.03 1.01 9.56
CA ASN A 173 -4.35 2.18 10.13
C ASN A 173 -5.26 3.16 10.86
N GLN A 174 -6.52 2.78 11.11
CA GLN A 174 -7.48 3.57 11.90
C GLN A 174 -7.67 4.99 11.33
N ILE A 175 -7.78 5.09 10.00
CA ILE A 175 -7.82 6.36 9.26
C ILE A 175 -9.06 7.19 9.64
N GLY A 176 -10.23 6.56 9.70
CA GLY A 176 -11.51 7.22 9.95
C GLY A 176 -11.90 8.23 8.87
N ASP A 177 -13.07 8.85 9.04
CA ASP A 177 -13.59 9.85 8.10
C ASP A 177 -12.70 11.10 7.99
N VAL A 178 -12.09 11.51 9.12
CA VAL A 178 -11.16 12.65 9.16
C VAL A 178 -9.91 12.37 8.33
N GLY A 179 -9.33 11.17 8.46
CA GLY A 179 -8.19 10.77 7.65
C GLY A 179 -8.55 10.65 6.16
N ALA A 180 -9.75 10.13 5.85
CA ALA A 180 -10.26 10.07 4.48
C ALA A 180 -10.44 11.47 3.87
N GLN A 181 -10.85 12.47 4.66
CA GLN A 181 -10.89 13.86 4.23
C GLN A 181 -9.50 14.38 3.84
N TYR A 182 -8.47 14.09 4.64
CA TYR A 182 -7.10 14.49 4.30
C TYR A 182 -6.62 13.80 3.02
N LEU A 183 -6.82 12.48 2.89
CA LEU A 183 -6.47 11.75 1.67
C LEU A 183 -7.18 12.33 0.45
N ALA A 184 -8.47 12.62 0.54
CA ALA A 184 -9.23 13.25 -0.54
C ALA A 184 -8.58 14.56 -1.00
N LYS A 185 -8.12 15.42 -0.07
CA LYS A 185 -7.41 16.66 -0.41
C LYS A 185 -6.08 16.39 -1.13
N GLY A 186 -5.29 15.43 -0.64
CA GLY A 186 -4.00 15.07 -1.27
C GLY A 186 -4.15 14.46 -2.66
N LEU A 187 -5.18 13.63 -2.85
CA LEU A 187 -5.45 12.92 -4.10
C LEU A 187 -6.04 13.82 -5.20
N ARG A 188 -6.68 14.95 -4.85
CA ARG A 188 -7.42 15.78 -5.81
C ARG A 188 -6.60 16.21 -7.03
N HIS A 189 -5.31 16.46 -6.84
CA HIS A 189 -4.39 16.90 -7.89
C HIS A 189 -3.18 15.99 -8.05
N ASN A 190 -3.15 14.83 -7.37
CA ASN A 190 -2.06 13.89 -7.52
C ASN A 190 -2.12 13.21 -8.90
N MET A 191 -0.98 13.19 -9.59
CA MET A 191 -0.86 12.70 -10.96
C MET A 191 -0.04 11.40 -11.08
N SER A 192 0.33 10.77 -9.96
CA SER A 192 1.16 9.55 -9.96
C SER A 192 0.48 8.32 -9.37
N LEU A 193 -0.37 8.49 -8.36
CA LEU A 193 -0.96 7.38 -7.62
C LEU A 193 -2.07 6.73 -8.45
N THR A 194 -1.87 5.46 -8.79
CA THR A 194 -2.79 4.66 -9.61
C THR A 194 -3.51 3.60 -8.79
N ALA A 195 -2.93 3.15 -7.68
CA ALA A 195 -3.51 2.15 -6.79
C ALA A 195 -3.44 2.58 -5.32
N LEU A 196 -4.59 2.57 -4.67
CA LEU A 196 -4.74 2.92 -3.26
C LEU A 196 -5.57 1.86 -2.54
N ASN A 197 -5.00 1.25 -1.50
CA ASN A 197 -5.73 0.33 -0.64
C ASN A 197 -6.00 0.96 0.74
N LEU A 198 -7.29 1.10 1.08
CA LEU A 198 -7.80 1.65 2.33
C LEU A 198 -8.64 0.64 3.12
N ASP A 199 -8.51 -0.66 2.89
CA ASP A 199 -9.32 -1.68 3.57
C ASP A 199 -9.18 -1.59 5.10
N ASN A 200 -10.25 -1.91 5.83
CA ASN A 200 -10.24 -2.02 7.30
C ASN A 200 -9.77 -0.75 8.02
N ASN A 201 -10.34 0.41 7.65
CA ASN A 201 -9.93 1.71 8.18
C ASN A 201 -11.05 2.53 8.82
N LYS A 202 -12.26 1.97 8.94
CA LYS A 202 -13.46 2.63 9.49
C LYS A 202 -13.78 3.93 8.76
N ILE A 203 -13.70 3.91 7.43
CA ILE A 203 -14.08 5.02 6.55
C ILE A 203 -15.57 4.87 6.27
N GLU A 204 -16.40 5.49 7.10
CA GLU A 204 -17.85 5.41 7.04
C GLU A 204 -18.38 6.31 5.90
N ASP A 205 -19.69 6.58 5.89
CA ASP A 205 -20.36 7.33 4.83
C ASP A 205 -19.79 8.76 4.62
N ILE A 206 -19.35 9.43 5.69
CA ILE A 206 -18.77 10.78 5.60
C ILE A 206 -17.38 10.72 4.94
N GLY A 207 -16.56 9.73 5.31
CA GLY A 207 -15.28 9.50 4.67
C GLY A 207 -15.43 9.13 3.19
N ALA A 208 -16.39 8.27 2.87
CA ALA A 208 -16.76 7.94 1.49
C ALA A 208 -17.20 9.17 0.69
N GLN A 209 -18.00 10.07 1.28
CA GLN A 209 -18.38 11.34 0.66
C GLN A 209 -17.15 12.19 0.31
N HIS A 210 -16.15 12.26 1.19
CA HIS A 210 -14.93 13.01 0.91
C HIS A 210 -14.10 12.40 -0.22
N LEU A 211 -13.88 11.08 -0.19
CA LEU A 211 -13.12 10.39 -1.25
C LEU A 211 -13.79 10.55 -2.63
N THR A 212 -15.11 10.36 -2.69
CA THR A 212 -15.88 10.45 -3.94
C THR A 212 -15.96 11.86 -4.52
N ALA A 213 -15.96 12.90 -3.67
CA ALA A 213 -15.84 14.28 -4.14
C ALA A 213 -14.52 14.53 -4.90
N THR A 214 -13.46 13.81 -4.52
CA THR A 214 -12.15 13.86 -5.20
C THR A 214 -12.13 13.01 -6.47
N LEU A 215 -12.73 11.81 -6.45
CA LEU A 215 -12.78 10.91 -7.62
C LEU A 215 -13.44 11.56 -8.85
N ARG A 216 -14.31 12.56 -8.67
CA ARG A 216 -14.88 13.32 -9.80
C ARG A 216 -13.84 14.10 -10.61
N TYR A 217 -12.69 14.43 -10.03
CA TYR A 217 -11.64 15.25 -10.65
C TYR A 217 -10.33 14.52 -10.81
N ASN A 218 -10.03 13.54 -9.95
CA ASN A 218 -8.82 12.75 -10.08
C ASN A 218 -8.91 11.88 -11.34
N THR A 219 -7.91 12.02 -12.22
CA THR A 219 -7.83 11.30 -13.49
C THR A 219 -6.70 10.27 -13.52
N THR A 220 -6.17 9.89 -12.36
CA THR A 220 -4.97 9.06 -12.24
C THR A 220 -5.26 7.75 -11.55
N LEU A 221 -6.17 7.76 -10.57
CA LEU A 221 -6.47 6.59 -9.76
C LEU A 221 -7.27 5.59 -10.59
N ILE A 222 -6.69 4.40 -10.74
CA ILE A 222 -7.20 3.27 -11.52
C ILE A 222 -7.87 2.25 -10.60
N THR A 223 -7.31 2.06 -9.40
CA THR A 223 -7.73 1.05 -8.44
C THR A 223 -7.90 1.63 -7.04
N LEU A 224 -9.07 1.40 -6.45
CA LEU A 224 -9.40 1.80 -5.08
C LEU A 224 -10.02 0.63 -4.30
N TYR A 225 -9.38 0.23 -3.21
CA TYR A 225 -9.91 -0.77 -2.28
C TYR A 225 -10.38 -0.11 -0.98
N LEU A 226 -11.61 -0.42 -0.57
CA LEU A 226 -12.32 0.11 0.59
C LEU A 226 -13.09 -0.99 1.31
N ASP A 227 -12.62 -2.22 1.27
CA ASP A 227 -13.27 -3.35 1.92
C ASP A 227 -13.28 -3.17 3.44
N SER A 228 -14.34 -3.62 4.10
CA SER A 228 -14.49 -3.58 5.57
C SER A 228 -14.31 -2.19 6.19
N ASN A 229 -14.99 -1.17 5.65
CA ASN A 229 -14.92 0.21 6.12
C ASN A 229 -16.21 0.75 6.76
N GLN A 230 -17.26 -0.06 6.90
CA GLN A 230 -18.57 0.34 7.46
C GLN A 230 -19.27 1.39 6.59
N ILE A 231 -19.09 1.30 5.27
CA ILE A 231 -19.78 2.15 4.30
C ILE A 231 -21.22 1.66 4.15
N GLY A 232 -22.20 2.54 4.35
CA GLY A 232 -23.61 2.25 4.21
C GLY A 232 -24.18 2.67 2.86
N ASP A 233 -25.52 2.66 2.77
CA ASP A 233 -26.26 3.07 1.57
C ASP A 233 -25.97 4.53 1.16
N VAL A 234 -25.71 5.41 2.12
CA VAL A 234 -25.41 6.82 1.85
C VAL A 234 -24.05 6.96 1.16
N GLY A 235 -23.02 6.28 1.66
CA GLY A 235 -21.71 6.23 1.04
C GLY A 235 -21.74 5.55 -0.33
N ALA A 236 -22.47 4.46 -0.48
CA ALA A 236 -22.68 3.80 -1.79
C ALA A 236 -23.34 4.76 -2.81
N ARG A 237 -24.32 5.56 -2.38
CA ARG A 237 -24.92 6.61 -3.23
C ARG A 237 -23.91 7.69 -3.63
N HIS A 238 -22.98 8.06 -2.75
CA HIS A 238 -21.88 8.98 -3.10
C HIS A 238 -20.94 8.38 -4.16
N PHE A 239 -20.59 7.09 -4.03
CA PHE A 239 -19.82 6.37 -5.05
C PHE A 239 -20.55 6.32 -6.38
N ALA A 240 -21.84 5.94 -6.39
CA ALA A 240 -22.67 5.95 -7.58
C ALA A 240 -22.65 7.30 -8.31
N ASN A 241 -22.80 8.40 -7.57
CA ASN A 241 -22.78 9.75 -8.13
C ASN A 241 -21.40 10.18 -8.64
N ALA A 242 -20.31 9.62 -8.12
CA ALA A 242 -18.96 9.88 -8.63
C ALA A 242 -18.66 9.04 -9.88
N LEU A 243 -19.05 7.77 -9.88
CA LEU A 243 -18.84 6.84 -11.01
C LEU A 243 -19.53 7.31 -12.30
N ARG A 244 -20.67 8.01 -12.22
CA ARG A 244 -21.32 8.60 -13.41
C ARG A 244 -20.44 9.63 -14.15
N HIS A 245 -19.41 10.16 -13.51
CA HIS A 245 -18.53 11.19 -14.08
C HIS A 245 -17.06 10.78 -14.14
N ASN A 246 -16.61 9.90 -13.24
CA ASN A 246 -15.25 9.42 -13.26
C ASN A 246 -15.04 8.49 -14.46
N THR A 247 -13.97 8.73 -15.21
CA THR A 247 -13.63 7.99 -16.43
C THR A 247 -12.27 7.29 -16.33
N THR A 248 -11.74 7.10 -15.12
CA THR A 248 -10.37 6.59 -14.92
C THR A 248 -10.31 5.39 -14.01
N LEU A 249 -11.20 5.31 -13.03
CA LEU A 249 -11.29 4.18 -12.11
C LEU A 249 -11.81 2.97 -12.86
N THR A 250 -11.03 1.89 -12.83
CA THR A 250 -11.36 0.60 -13.45
C THR A 250 -11.72 -0.43 -12.39
N THR A 251 -11.15 -0.32 -11.19
CA THR A 251 -11.40 -1.26 -10.09
C THR A 251 -11.83 -0.51 -8.83
N LEU A 252 -13.01 -0.88 -8.31
CA LEU A 252 -13.53 -0.41 -7.03
C LEU A 252 -13.94 -1.62 -6.18
N SER A 253 -13.37 -1.73 -4.99
CA SER A 253 -13.73 -2.76 -4.01
C SER A 253 -14.37 -2.14 -2.78
N LEU A 254 -15.55 -2.63 -2.44
CA LEU A 254 -16.44 -2.21 -1.35
C LEU A 254 -16.98 -3.43 -0.59
N GLY A 255 -16.28 -4.56 -0.63
CA GLY A 255 -16.71 -5.80 0.04
C GLY A 255 -16.70 -5.68 1.57
N GLY A 256 -17.56 -6.43 2.26
CA GLY A 256 -17.58 -6.44 3.73
C GLY A 256 -18.03 -5.11 4.37
N ASN A 257 -18.82 -4.32 3.66
CA ASN A 257 -19.41 -3.07 4.17
C ASN A 257 -20.88 -3.27 4.55
N ASP A 258 -21.57 -2.18 4.89
CA ASP A 258 -22.98 -2.17 5.30
C ASP A 258 -23.90 -1.66 4.17
N ILE A 259 -23.53 -1.94 2.91
CA ILE A 259 -24.31 -1.54 1.74
C ILE A 259 -25.54 -2.45 1.64
N GLY A 260 -26.71 -1.90 1.90
CA GLY A 260 -27.98 -2.59 1.76
C GLY A 260 -28.51 -2.56 0.33
N ASP A 261 -29.77 -3.01 0.18
CA ASP A 261 -30.43 -3.06 -1.12
C ASP A 261 -30.52 -1.68 -1.80
N VAL A 262 -30.67 -0.60 -1.02
CA VAL A 262 -30.79 0.77 -1.54
C VAL A 262 -29.46 1.25 -2.14
N GLY A 263 -28.35 1.06 -1.42
CA GLY A 263 -27.03 1.40 -1.91
C GLY A 263 -26.63 0.57 -3.12
N ALA A 264 -26.98 -0.72 -3.12
CA ALA A 264 -26.80 -1.63 -4.24
C ALA A 264 -27.52 -1.15 -5.51
N VAL A 265 -28.78 -0.72 -5.40
CA VAL A 265 -29.54 -0.13 -6.52
C VAL A 265 -28.86 1.13 -7.05
N HIS A 266 -28.38 2.02 -6.16
CA HIS A 266 -27.64 3.22 -6.60
C HIS A 266 -26.38 2.88 -7.40
N LEU A 267 -25.60 1.89 -6.95
CA LEU A 267 -24.43 1.42 -7.67
C LEU A 267 -24.80 0.86 -9.04
N ALA A 268 -25.81 -0.02 -9.10
CA ALA A 268 -26.30 -0.59 -10.36
C ALA A 268 -26.74 0.49 -11.37
N ASP A 269 -27.50 1.49 -10.92
CA ASP A 269 -27.93 2.61 -11.77
C ASP A 269 -26.73 3.42 -12.30
N ALA A 270 -25.68 3.61 -11.50
CA ALA A 270 -24.47 4.31 -11.95
C ALA A 270 -23.72 3.54 -13.04
N LEU A 271 -23.69 2.20 -12.96
CA LEU A 271 -23.03 1.36 -13.94
C LEU A 271 -23.69 1.42 -15.33
N GLN A 272 -24.98 1.77 -15.43
CA GLN A 272 -25.61 2.00 -16.74
C GLN A 272 -24.98 3.17 -17.52
N HIS A 273 -24.31 4.08 -16.82
CA HIS A 273 -23.70 5.28 -17.39
C HIS A 273 -22.18 5.28 -17.36
N ASN A 274 -21.57 4.45 -16.51
CA ASN A 274 -20.12 4.37 -16.40
C ASN A 274 -19.56 3.31 -17.38
N ALA A 275 -18.67 3.72 -18.27
CA ALA A 275 -18.06 2.85 -19.28
C ALA A 275 -16.58 2.54 -19.01
N THR A 276 -16.10 2.76 -17.79
CA THR A 276 -14.66 2.65 -17.44
C THR A 276 -14.38 1.67 -16.33
N LEU A 277 -15.30 1.52 -15.38
CA LEU A 277 -15.23 0.54 -14.31
C LEU A 277 -15.40 -0.86 -14.91
N THR A 278 -14.39 -1.69 -14.74
CA THR A 278 -14.36 -3.08 -15.21
C THR A 278 -14.59 -4.06 -14.06
N ILE A 279 -14.21 -3.68 -12.84
CA ILE A 279 -14.32 -4.51 -11.64
C ILE A 279 -15.01 -3.70 -10.54
N LEU A 280 -16.18 -4.18 -10.10
CA LEU A 280 -16.85 -3.71 -8.91
C LEU A 280 -17.06 -4.91 -7.97
N ASN A 281 -16.35 -4.91 -6.83
CA ASN A 281 -16.59 -5.87 -5.76
C ASN A 281 -17.41 -5.20 -4.65
N PHE A 282 -18.53 -5.81 -4.30
CA PHE A 282 -19.34 -5.42 -3.14
C PHE A 282 -19.87 -6.67 -2.43
N ALA A 283 -19.11 -7.77 -2.49
CA ALA A 283 -19.44 -9.02 -1.80
C ALA A 283 -19.56 -8.82 -0.29
N SER A 284 -20.26 -9.72 0.39
CA SER A 284 -20.39 -9.70 1.85
C SER A 284 -20.94 -8.38 2.39
N ASN A 285 -21.90 -7.80 1.67
CA ASN A 285 -22.68 -6.63 2.10
C ASN A 285 -24.07 -7.06 2.59
N GLY A 286 -24.84 -6.14 3.17
CA GLY A 286 -26.17 -6.39 3.74
C GLY A 286 -27.30 -6.56 2.71
N ILE A 287 -27.00 -7.04 1.51
CA ILE A 287 -27.94 -7.16 0.38
C ILE A 287 -28.79 -8.42 0.56
N ARG A 288 -30.11 -8.26 0.47
CA ARG A 288 -31.07 -9.34 0.77
C ARG A 288 -32.14 -9.49 -0.29
N ALA A 289 -32.44 -8.43 -1.04
CA ALA A 289 -33.56 -8.40 -1.97
C ALA A 289 -33.12 -8.82 -3.38
N VAL A 290 -33.97 -9.63 -4.01
CA VAL A 290 -33.87 -9.98 -5.45
C VAL A 290 -33.89 -8.73 -6.34
N ILE A 291 -34.48 -7.63 -5.86
CA ILE A 291 -34.57 -6.36 -6.60
C ILE A 291 -33.17 -5.81 -6.90
N ALA A 292 -32.26 -5.81 -5.92
CA ALA A 292 -30.89 -5.33 -6.15
C ALA A 292 -30.19 -6.16 -7.24
N ALA A 293 -30.30 -7.48 -7.16
CA ALA A 293 -29.76 -8.39 -8.19
C ALA A 293 -30.37 -8.14 -9.58
N GLN A 294 -31.68 -7.85 -9.66
CA GLN A 294 -32.35 -7.51 -10.92
C GLN A 294 -31.82 -6.21 -11.52
N HIS A 295 -31.62 -5.16 -10.71
CA HIS A 295 -31.04 -3.89 -11.17
C HIS A 295 -29.62 -4.08 -11.72
N PHE A 296 -28.79 -4.90 -11.06
CA PHE A 296 -27.46 -5.23 -11.58
C PHE A 296 -27.53 -6.06 -12.87
N ALA A 297 -28.44 -7.04 -12.96
CA ALA A 297 -28.65 -7.79 -14.19
C ALA A 297 -29.04 -6.88 -15.35
N ASP A 298 -29.90 -5.89 -15.12
CA ASP A 298 -30.29 -4.90 -16.12
C ASP A 298 -29.15 -3.94 -16.46
N ALA A 299 -28.36 -3.51 -15.49
CA ALA A 299 -27.20 -2.67 -15.72
C ALA A 299 -26.14 -3.37 -16.58
N LEU A 300 -25.84 -4.64 -16.29
CA LEU A 300 -24.84 -5.44 -17.01
C LEU A 300 -25.28 -5.83 -18.43
N ARG A 301 -26.58 -5.84 -18.74
CA ARG A 301 -27.05 -6.00 -20.12
C ARG A 301 -26.63 -4.84 -21.03
N HIS A 302 -26.53 -3.64 -20.46
CA HIS A 302 -26.20 -2.42 -21.18
C HIS A 302 -24.72 -2.04 -21.03
N ASN A 303 -24.06 -2.51 -19.97
CA ASN A 303 -22.65 -2.28 -19.69
C ASN A 303 -21.80 -3.52 -20.00
N ILE A 304 -21.14 -3.52 -21.16
CA ILE A 304 -20.24 -4.59 -21.63
C ILE A 304 -18.81 -4.49 -21.07
N VAL A 305 -18.49 -3.44 -20.31
CA VAL A 305 -17.13 -3.15 -19.83
C VAL A 305 -16.85 -3.87 -18.52
N ILE A 306 -17.88 -4.10 -17.70
CA ILE A 306 -17.72 -4.83 -16.44
C ILE A 306 -17.48 -6.30 -16.74
N VAL A 307 -16.26 -6.75 -16.42
CA VAL A 307 -15.89 -8.17 -16.54
C VAL A 307 -16.49 -8.87 -15.35
N THR A 308 -17.56 -9.62 -15.59
CA THR A 308 -18.05 -10.57 -14.59
C THR A 308 -17.16 -11.83 -14.62
N PRO A 309 -16.38 -12.15 -13.57
CA PRO A 309 -15.58 -13.37 -13.57
C PRO A 309 -16.46 -14.61 -13.77
N SER A 310 -16.18 -15.36 -14.83
CA SER A 310 -16.81 -16.64 -15.14
C SER A 310 -16.51 -17.67 -14.04
N SER A 311 -17.52 -18.03 -13.24
CA SER A 311 -17.75 -19.28 -12.47
C SER A 311 -16.59 -20.04 -11.80
N THR A 312 -15.37 -19.51 -11.66
CA THR A 312 -14.21 -20.27 -11.12
C THR A 312 -13.27 -19.46 -10.22
N ILE A 313 -13.55 -18.18 -9.92
CA ILE A 313 -12.81 -17.40 -8.90
C ILE A 313 -13.83 -16.52 -8.11
N PRO A 314 -13.80 -16.48 -6.76
CA PRO A 314 -14.97 -16.17 -5.92
C PRO A 314 -15.22 -14.66 -5.65
N TYR A 315 -15.15 -13.79 -6.67
CA TYR A 315 -15.25 -12.32 -6.48
C TYR A 315 -16.51 -11.65 -7.05
N LEU A 316 -17.52 -12.43 -7.42
CA LEU A 316 -18.89 -11.94 -7.60
C LEU A 316 -19.79 -12.71 -6.64
N TYR A 317 -19.91 -12.23 -5.41
CA TYR A 317 -21.06 -12.57 -4.58
C TYR A 317 -22.02 -11.39 -4.63
N PHE A 318 -23.19 -11.62 -5.23
CA PHE A 318 -24.41 -10.96 -4.78
C PHE A 318 -24.65 -11.30 -3.31
#